data_AF-A0A7Z9LXI2-F1
#
_entry.id   AF-A0A7Z9LXI2-F1
#
_cell.length_a   1.000
_cell.length_b   1.000
_cell.length_c   1.000
_cell.angle_alpha   90.00
_cell.angle_beta   90.00
_cell.angle_gamma   90.00
#
_symmetry.space_group_name_H-M   'P 1'
#
loop_
_entity.id
_entity.type
_entity.pdbx_description
1 polymer ?
#
loop_
_entity_poly.entity_id
_entity_poly.type
_entity_poly.pdbx_seq_one_letter_code
_entity_poly.pdbx_strand_id
1 'polypeptide(L)'
;MTPIRTALVTIIISLLYAVIRYNIAGDVPWNQFPIFIVNKATASSGVILLGLAGINNSVENRHRLGLFASACLSLHCLLSLMLLSPANFGGEFFQANDNTFTVIGGFALLCGALGLLGQAVLWRRSMNTVPNSSPSLINGLGRILLLLAAAHVSLIGFRTWTQWSQWPGYLPPITLIMFIIAIGLAVANHRKKRSPRSQGH
;
A
#
# COMPACT_ATOMS: atom_id res chain seq x y z
N MET A 1 -12.05 -10.70 -14.65
CA MET A 1 -12.21 -9.24 -14.86
C MET A 1 -10.97 -8.69 -15.54
N THR A 2 -11.11 -7.67 -16.38
CA THR A 2 -9.96 -6.97 -16.99
C THR A 2 -9.16 -6.19 -15.95
N PRO A 3 -7.84 -5.97 -16.11
CA PRO A 3 -7.02 -5.19 -15.18
C PRO A 3 -7.58 -3.80 -14.83
N ILE A 4 -8.15 -3.10 -15.82
CA ILE A 4 -8.73 -1.77 -15.65
C ILE A 4 -9.93 -1.83 -14.69
N ARG A 5 -10.88 -2.75 -14.95
CA ARG A 5 -12.02 -2.97 -14.06
C ARG A 5 -11.58 -3.35 -12.64
N THR A 6 -10.58 -4.22 -12.51
CA THR A 6 -10.01 -4.56 -11.19
C THR A 6 -9.46 -3.33 -10.48
N ALA A 7 -8.67 -2.51 -11.17
CA ALA A 7 -8.12 -1.27 -10.61
C ALA A 7 -9.21 -0.29 -10.18
N LEU A 8 -10.20 -0.03 -11.03
CA LEU A 8 -11.32 0.88 -10.72
C LEU A 8 -12.12 0.40 -9.51
N VAL A 9 -12.48 -0.88 -9.46
CA VAL A 9 -13.23 -1.46 -8.33
C VAL A 9 -12.41 -1.36 -7.05
N THR A 10 -11.12 -1.67 -7.09
CA THR A 10 -10.24 -1.54 -5.92
C THR A 10 -10.18 -0.09 -5.42
N ILE A 11 -9.98 0.87 -6.33
CA ILE A 11 -9.91 2.30 -5.98
C ILE A 11 -11.22 2.80 -5.36
N ILE A 12 -12.36 2.45 -5.98
CA ILE A 12 -13.68 2.86 -5.50
C ILE A 12 -13.95 2.28 -4.11
N ILE A 13 -13.70 0.98 -3.90
CA ILE A 13 -13.92 0.34 -2.59
C ILE A 13 -12.99 0.94 -1.53
N SER A 14 -11.71 1.14 -1.85
CA SER A 14 -10.75 1.79 -0.94
C SER A 14 -11.16 3.21 -0.57
N LEU A 15 -11.67 3.99 -1.53
CA LEU A 15 -12.14 5.35 -1.30
C LEU A 15 -13.42 5.35 -0.45
N LEU A 16 -14.41 4.52 -0.79
CA LEU A 16 -15.65 4.40 -0.02
C LEU A 16 -15.37 4.02 1.43
N TYR A 17 -14.49 3.03 1.65
CA TYR A 17 -14.09 2.65 3.00
C TYR A 17 -13.43 3.81 3.76
N ALA A 18 -12.52 4.54 3.11
CA ALA A 18 -11.87 5.71 3.73
C ALA A 18 -12.89 6.80 4.08
N VAL A 19 -13.79 7.14 3.17
CA VAL A 19 -14.85 8.14 3.42
C VAL A 19 -15.74 7.72 4.59
N ILE A 20 -16.25 6.50 4.56
CA ILE A 20 -17.12 5.98 5.61
C ILE A 20 -16.39 6.03 6.96
N ARG A 21 -15.15 5.56 7.03
CA ARG A 21 -14.41 5.49 8.28
C ARG A 21 -14.00 6.85 8.84
N TYR A 22 -13.51 7.75 7.99
CA TYR A 22 -12.87 8.98 8.45
C TYR A 22 -13.81 10.18 8.46
N ASN A 23 -14.71 10.31 7.48
CA ASN A 23 -15.61 11.47 7.37
C ASN A 23 -17.00 11.22 7.96
N ILE A 24 -17.52 9.99 7.83
CA ILE A 24 -18.89 9.67 8.29
C ILE A 24 -18.87 9.14 9.73
N ALA A 25 -18.06 8.11 9.98
CA ALA A 25 -17.95 7.47 11.28
C ALA A 25 -16.94 8.14 12.22
N GLY A 26 -16.02 8.93 11.67
CA GLY A 26 -15.05 9.73 12.40
C GLY A 26 -15.23 11.20 12.12
N ASP A 27 -14.46 12.03 12.80
CA ASP A 27 -14.65 13.49 12.81
C ASP A 27 -13.73 14.24 11.82
N VAL A 28 -13.23 13.57 10.77
CA VAL A 28 -12.32 14.22 9.81
C VAL A 28 -13.12 15.21 8.95
N PRO A 29 -12.79 16.52 8.97
CA PRO A 29 -13.53 17.51 8.20
C PRO A 29 -13.43 17.27 6.69
N TRP A 30 -14.48 17.59 5.95
CA TRP A 30 -14.53 17.36 4.49
C TRP A 30 -13.49 18.14 3.69
N ASN A 31 -12.96 19.24 4.22
CA ASN A 31 -11.86 19.97 3.57
C ASN A 31 -10.54 19.16 3.52
N GLN A 32 -10.39 18.13 4.38
CA GLN A 32 -9.26 17.20 4.35
C GLN A 32 -9.43 16.12 3.27
N PHE A 33 -10.58 16.05 2.59
CA PHE A 33 -10.85 15.04 1.58
C PHE A 33 -9.77 14.95 0.48
N PRO A 34 -9.37 16.05 -0.19
CA PRO A 34 -8.51 15.95 -1.38
C PRO A 34 -7.12 15.36 -1.10
N ILE A 35 -6.57 15.60 0.10
CA ILE A 35 -5.23 15.14 0.46
C ILE A 35 -5.32 13.95 1.42
N PHE A 36 -5.95 14.11 2.58
CA PHE A 36 -5.94 13.06 3.61
C PHE A 36 -6.71 11.81 3.19
N ILE A 37 -7.94 11.95 2.69
CA ILE A 37 -8.78 10.79 2.34
C ILE A 37 -8.28 10.10 1.08
N VAL A 38 -7.93 10.87 0.05
CA VAL A 38 -7.32 10.33 -1.18
C VAL A 38 -5.99 9.64 -0.88
N ASN A 39 -5.20 10.14 0.08
CA ASN A 39 -3.97 9.47 0.52
C ASN A 39 -4.25 8.06 1.07
N LYS A 40 -5.27 7.90 1.92
CA LYS A 40 -5.64 6.57 2.46
C LYS A 40 -6.17 5.64 1.36
N ALA A 41 -6.98 6.17 0.44
CA ALA A 41 -7.55 5.39 -0.66
C ALA A 41 -6.46 4.91 -1.64
N THR A 42 -5.53 5.78 -2.01
CA THR A 42 -4.45 5.44 -2.96
C THR A 42 -3.43 4.50 -2.34
N ALA A 43 -3.08 4.67 -1.05
CA ALA A 43 -2.21 3.73 -0.33
C ALA A 43 -2.77 2.31 -0.34
N SER A 44 -4.03 2.15 0.09
CA SER A 44 -4.70 0.85 0.17
C SER A 44 -4.87 0.20 -1.21
N SER A 45 -5.29 1.00 -2.20
CA SER A 45 -5.44 0.53 -3.58
C SER A 45 -4.12 0.03 -4.16
N GLY A 46 -3.04 0.78 -3.93
CA GLY A 46 -1.70 0.45 -4.41
C GLY A 46 -1.21 -0.90 -3.87
N VAL A 47 -1.36 -1.13 -2.56
CA VAL A 47 -0.97 -2.39 -1.91
C VAL A 47 -1.78 -3.58 -2.45
N ILE A 48 -3.10 -3.44 -2.55
CA ILE A 48 -3.98 -4.48 -3.08
C ILE A 48 -3.59 -4.82 -4.52
N LEU A 49 -3.47 -3.83 -5.39
CA LEU A 49 -3.15 -4.03 -6.81
C LEU A 49 -1.77 -4.63 -7.01
N LEU A 50 -0.77 -4.24 -6.20
CA LEU A 50 0.56 -4.82 -6.22
C LEU A 50 0.52 -6.32 -5.89
N GLY A 51 -0.24 -6.71 -4.87
CA GLY A 51 -0.39 -8.12 -4.51
C GLY A 51 -1.17 -8.93 -5.54
N LEU A 52 -2.25 -8.36 -6.08
CA LEU A 52 -3.03 -8.98 -7.18
C LEU A 52 -2.18 -9.17 -8.44
N ALA A 53 -1.33 -8.19 -8.80
CA ALA A 53 -0.37 -8.33 -9.88
C ALA A 53 0.55 -9.53 -9.65
N GLY A 54 1.06 -9.69 -8.43
CA GLY A 54 1.97 -10.77 -8.05
C GLY A 54 1.36 -12.18 -8.17
N ILE A 55 0.06 -12.34 -7.94
CA ILE A 55 -0.63 -13.64 -8.07
C ILE A 55 -1.25 -13.87 -9.45
N ASN A 56 -1.27 -12.87 -10.35
CA ASN A 56 -1.84 -13.02 -11.68
C ASN A 56 -0.99 -13.92 -12.60
N ASN A 57 -1.64 -14.84 -13.33
CA ASN A 57 -0.97 -15.78 -14.24
C ASN A 57 -0.63 -15.16 -15.59
N SER A 58 -1.45 -14.21 -16.06
CA SER A 58 -1.18 -13.51 -17.30
C SER A 58 -0.09 -12.46 -17.07
N VAL A 59 0.95 -12.56 -17.89
CA VAL A 59 2.08 -11.62 -17.92
C VAL A 59 1.60 -10.20 -18.19
N GLU A 60 0.71 -10.04 -19.16
CA GLU A 60 0.12 -8.76 -19.54
C GLU A 60 -0.73 -8.18 -18.40
N ASN A 61 -1.59 -9.00 -17.78
CA ASN A 61 -2.43 -8.53 -16.68
C ASN A 61 -1.59 -8.17 -15.45
N ARG A 62 -0.54 -8.94 -15.15
CA ARG A 62 0.42 -8.61 -14.09
C ARG A 62 1.08 -7.26 -14.32
N HIS A 63 1.52 -6.99 -15.55
CA HIS A 63 2.14 -5.73 -15.93
C HIS A 63 1.16 -4.56 -15.77
N ARG A 64 -0.03 -4.65 -16.36
CA ARG A 64 -1.07 -3.60 -16.26
C ARG A 64 -1.49 -3.32 -14.82
N LEU A 65 -1.72 -4.36 -14.01
CA LEU A 65 -2.04 -4.20 -12.57
C LEU A 65 -0.87 -3.57 -11.80
N GLY A 66 0.37 -3.95 -12.12
CA GLY A 66 1.57 -3.36 -11.53
C GLY A 66 1.72 -1.87 -11.85
N LEU A 67 1.35 -1.44 -13.06
CA LEU A 67 1.34 -0.02 -13.43
C LEU A 67 0.29 0.78 -12.64
N PHE A 68 -0.93 0.25 -12.49
CA PHE A 68 -1.95 0.88 -11.65
C PHE A 68 -1.51 0.94 -10.18
N ALA A 69 -0.96 -0.14 -9.65
CA ALA A 69 -0.39 -0.18 -8.31
C ALA A 69 0.69 0.90 -8.15
N SER A 70 1.56 1.03 -9.16
CA SER A 70 2.64 2.00 -9.15
C SER A 70 2.10 3.43 -9.12
N ALA A 71 1.13 3.77 -9.98
CA ALA A 71 0.51 5.08 -10.00
C ALA A 71 -0.12 5.44 -8.64
N CYS A 72 -0.88 4.51 -8.04
CA CYS A 72 -1.49 4.71 -6.73
C CYS A 72 -0.45 4.91 -5.61
N LEU A 73 0.60 4.09 -5.55
CA LEU A 73 1.64 4.20 -4.51
C LEU A 73 2.51 5.46 -4.69
N SER A 74 2.77 5.88 -5.92
CA SER A 74 3.46 7.15 -6.19
C SER A 74 2.63 8.35 -5.74
N LEU A 75 1.33 8.35 -6.06
CA LEU A 75 0.42 9.40 -5.59
C LEU A 75 0.33 9.41 -4.05
N HIS A 76 0.19 8.24 -3.42
CA HIS A 76 0.24 8.10 -1.96
C HIS A 76 1.52 8.70 -1.36
N CYS A 77 2.69 8.44 -1.96
CA CYS A 77 3.96 8.99 -1.49
C CYS A 77 3.96 10.52 -1.54
N LEU A 78 3.54 11.11 -2.67
CA LEU A 78 3.46 12.57 -2.82
C LEU A 78 2.50 13.19 -1.80
N LEU A 79 1.29 12.64 -1.66
CA LEU A 79 0.30 13.13 -0.69
C LEU A 79 0.79 12.97 0.75
N SER A 80 1.50 11.88 1.07
CA SER A 80 2.07 11.67 2.40
C SER A 80 3.18 12.67 2.72
N LEU A 81 4.02 13.02 1.74
CA LEU A 81 5.03 14.07 1.91
C LEU A 81 4.39 15.45 2.14
N MET A 82 3.28 15.75 1.45
CA MET A 82 2.51 16.99 1.70
C MET A 82 1.89 17.03 3.10
N LEU A 83 1.52 15.87 3.65
CA LEU A 83 0.95 15.74 5.00
C LEU A 83 2.02 15.68 6.10
N LEU A 84 3.28 15.41 5.76
CA LEU A 84 4.34 15.12 6.73
C LEU A 84 4.73 16.38 7.51
N SER A 85 4.03 16.62 8.61
CA SER A 85 4.28 17.74 9.52
C SER A 85 3.98 17.36 10.97
N PRO A 86 4.60 18.04 11.96
CA PRO A 86 4.25 17.85 13.37
C PRO A 86 2.77 18.12 13.67
N ALA A 87 2.13 19.04 12.93
CA ALA A 87 0.70 19.34 13.10
C ALA A 87 -0.20 18.15 12.75
N ASN A 88 0.18 17.33 11.79
CA ASN A 88 -0.62 16.17 11.34
C ASN A 88 -0.23 14.86 12.02
N PHE A 89 1.02 14.72 12.49
CA PHE A 89 1.56 13.47 13.03
C PHE A 89 2.31 13.63 14.38
N GLY A 90 1.96 14.66 15.15
CA GLY A 90 2.52 14.89 16.49
C GLY A 90 2.24 13.71 17.43
N GLY A 91 3.25 13.27 18.19
CA GLY A 91 3.15 12.13 19.10
C GLY A 91 3.27 10.76 18.44
N GLU A 92 2.98 10.66 17.13
CA GLU A 92 3.19 9.43 16.35
C GLU A 92 4.56 9.44 15.67
N PHE A 93 4.77 10.38 14.75
CA PHE A 93 6.01 10.48 13.96
C PHE A 93 6.97 11.51 14.51
N PHE A 94 6.45 12.56 15.12
CA PHE A 94 7.27 13.64 15.66
C PHE A 94 7.25 13.62 17.19
N GLN A 95 8.43 13.81 17.78
CA GLN A 95 8.59 14.04 19.20
C GLN A 95 7.90 15.36 19.59
N ALA A 96 7.32 15.40 20.79
CA ALA A 96 6.55 16.56 21.26
C ALA A 96 7.42 17.78 21.61
N ASN A 97 8.71 17.56 21.89
CA ASN A 97 9.62 18.55 22.46
C ASN A 97 10.53 19.25 21.43
N ASP A 98 10.95 18.56 20.37
CA ASP A 98 11.98 19.06 19.45
C ASP A 98 11.65 18.91 17.96
N ASN A 99 10.43 18.46 17.62
CA ASN A 99 10.01 18.19 16.24
C ASN A 99 10.94 17.23 15.47
N THR A 100 11.76 16.43 16.16
CA THR A 100 12.53 15.35 15.53
C THR A 100 11.66 14.11 15.35
N PHE A 101 12.09 13.17 14.53
CA PHE A 101 11.36 11.93 14.34
C PHE A 101 11.45 11.03 15.59
N THR A 102 10.33 10.42 15.96
CA THR A 102 10.35 9.28 16.88
C THR A 102 11.05 8.10 16.21
N VAL A 103 11.59 7.16 17.00
CA VAL A 103 12.21 5.94 16.45
C VAL A 103 11.22 5.16 15.57
N ILE A 104 9.96 5.06 16.01
CA ILE A 104 8.89 4.39 15.27
C ILE A 104 8.58 5.14 13.97
N GLY A 105 8.46 6.47 14.02
CA GLY A 105 8.24 7.31 12.84
C GLY A 105 9.39 7.18 11.83
N GLY A 106 10.63 7.19 12.31
CA GLY A 106 11.82 6.99 11.48
C GLY A 106 11.81 5.64 10.75
N PHE A 107 11.53 4.53 11.46
CA PHE A 107 11.42 3.22 10.81
C PHE A 107 10.23 3.12 9.86
N ALA A 108 9.08 3.72 10.20
CA ALA A 108 7.92 3.75 9.31
C ALA A 108 8.25 4.45 8.00
N LEU A 109 8.89 5.63 8.07
CA LEU A 109 9.34 6.37 6.89
C LEU A 109 10.42 5.61 6.11
N LEU A 110 11.35 4.94 6.77
CA LEU A 110 12.36 4.10 6.13
C LEU A 110 11.72 2.95 5.33
N CYS A 111 10.72 2.25 5.89
CA CYS A 111 9.97 1.23 5.16
C CYS A 111 9.30 1.82 3.90
N GLY A 112 8.73 3.02 4.01
CA GLY A 112 8.15 3.74 2.88
C GLY A 112 9.18 4.09 1.80
N ALA A 113 10.34 4.61 2.21
CA ALA A 113 11.44 4.96 1.31
C ALA A 113 12.01 3.74 0.58
N LEU A 114 12.26 2.63 1.29
CA LEU A 114 12.70 1.37 0.69
C LEU A 114 11.64 0.79 -0.26
N GLY A 115 10.36 0.95 0.09
CA GLY A 115 9.24 0.58 -0.78
C GLY A 115 9.24 1.35 -2.09
N LEU A 116 9.41 2.68 -2.02
CA LEU A 116 9.51 3.55 -3.20
C LEU A 116 10.72 3.20 -4.07
N LEU A 117 11.88 2.92 -3.47
CA LEU A 117 13.07 2.49 -4.20
C LEU A 117 12.82 1.17 -4.96
N GLY A 118 12.25 0.16 -4.29
CA GLY A 118 11.93 -1.11 -4.96
C GLY A 118 10.87 -0.93 -6.04
N GLN A 119 9.91 -0.04 -5.86
CA GLN A 119 8.94 0.33 -6.89
C GLN A 119 9.61 1.01 -8.10
N ALA A 120 10.55 1.93 -7.89
CA ALA A 120 11.31 2.56 -8.97
C ALA A 120 12.11 1.53 -9.79
N VAL A 121 12.67 0.50 -9.13
CA VAL A 121 13.32 -0.62 -9.81
C VAL A 121 12.34 -1.40 -10.68
N LEU A 122 11.14 -1.72 -10.16
CA LEU A 122 10.10 -2.40 -10.94
C LEU A 122 9.61 -1.57 -12.12
N TRP A 123 9.44 -0.26 -11.94
CA TRP A 123 9.05 0.65 -13.01
C TRP A 123 10.13 0.73 -14.10
N ARG A 124 11.41 0.92 -13.73
CA ARG A 124 12.51 0.92 -14.71
C ARG A 124 12.54 -0.35 -15.56
N ARG A 125 12.35 -1.52 -14.92
CA ARG A 125 12.29 -2.80 -15.64
C ARG A 125 11.06 -2.92 -16.54
N SER A 126 9.94 -2.35 -16.12
CA SER A 126 8.72 -2.26 -16.93
C SER A 126 8.87 -1.40 -18.19
N MET A 127 9.67 -0.32 -18.13
CA MET A 127 9.95 0.54 -19.30
C MET A 127 10.96 -0.10 -20.26
N ASN A 128 11.94 -0.82 -19.72
CA ASN A 128 13.04 -1.39 -20.49
C ASN A 128 12.76 -2.81 -21.01
N THR A 129 11.53 -3.32 -20.89
CA THR A 129 11.22 -4.67 -21.35
C THR A 129 10.98 -4.67 -22.86
N VAL A 130 11.83 -5.39 -23.58
CA VAL A 130 11.72 -5.61 -25.03
C VAL A 130 10.42 -6.39 -25.32
N PRO A 131 9.67 -6.07 -26.39
CA PRO A 131 8.53 -6.89 -26.82
C PRO A 131 8.99 -8.36 -26.93
N ASN A 132 8.22 -9.28 -26.34
CA ASN A 132 8.48 -10.74 -26.28
C ASN A 132 9.55 -11.25 -25.29
N SER A 133 10.13 -10.40 -24.45
CA SER A 133 10.93 -10.88 -23.31
C SER A 133 10.05 -11.13 -22.09
N SER A 134 10.17 -12.30 -21.45
CA SER A 134 9.47 -12.60 -20.20
C SER A 134 9.76 -11.48 -19.19
N PRO A 135 8.77 -10.65 -18.77
CA PRO A 135 8.96 -9.66 -17.74
C PRO A 135 8.93 -10.42 -16.41
N SER A 136 9.95 -11.23 -16.17
CA SER A 136 10.29 -11.69 -14.85
C SER A 136 10.75 -10.45 -14.11
N LEU A 137 9.78 -9.73 -13.51
CA LEU A 137 10.05 -8.81 -12.40
C LEU A 137 11.06 -9.51 -11.48
N ILE A 138 12.03 -8.76 -10.96
CA ILE A 138 13.06 -9.29 -10.06
C ILE A 138 12.40 -10.24 -9.07
N ASN A 139 12.82 -11.50 -9.12
CA ASN A 139 12.08 -12.59 -8.53
C ASN A 139 11.90 -12.36 -7.02
N GLY A 140 10.66 -12.15 -6.59
CA GLY A 140 10.32 -11.93 -5.19
C GLY A 140 10.35 -10.47 -4.72
N LEU A 141 10.80 -9.50 -5.54
CA LEU A 141 10.79 -8.08 -5.17
C LEU A 141 9.38 -7.59 -4.83
N GLY A 142 8.36 -7.99 -5.60
CA GLY A 142 6.97 -7.67 -5.28
C GLY A 142 6.52 -8.19 -3.91
N ARG A 143 7.05 -9.33 -3.43
CA ARG A 143 6.78 -9.84 -2.08
C ARG A 143 7.48 -9.02 -1.02
N ILE A 144 8.74 -8.63 -1.26
CA ILE A 144 9.49 -7.76 -0.37
C ILE A 144 8.76 -6.43 -0.22
N LEU A 145 8.24 -5.86 -1.31
CA LEU A 145 7.44 -4.63 -1.26
C LEU A 145 6.15 -4.78 -0.44
N LEU A 146 5.45 -5.92 -0.55
CA LEU A 146 4.28 -6.19 0.30
C LEU A 146 4.66 -6.32 1.78
N LEU A 147 5.80 -6.95 2.09
CA LEU A 147 6.29 -7.06 3.47
C LEU A 147 6.73 -5.69 4.03
N LEU A 148 7.37 -4.85 3.21
CA LEU A 148 7.70 -3.47 3.58
C LEU A 148 6.43 -2.63 3.82
N ALA A 149 5.40 -2.80 2.99
CA ALA A 149 4.11 -2.16 3.19
C ALA A 149 3.44 -2.63 4.49
N ALA A 150 3.48 -3.93 4.78
CA ALA A 150 2.98 -4.50 6.03
C ALA A 150 3.74 -3.93 7.24
N ALA A 151 5.06 -3.89 7.19
CA ALA A 151 5.90 -3.30 8.23
C ALA A 151 5.55 -1.81 8.43
N HIS A 152 5.49 -1.03 7.34
CA HIS A 152 5.13 0.39 7.36
C HIS A 152 3.80 0.64 8.08
N VAL A 153 2.72 -0.07 7.70
CA VAL A 153 1.40 0.16 8.32
C VAL A 153 1.30 -0.39 9.74
N SER A 154 2.08 -1.43 10.08
CA SER A 154 2.16 -1.96 11.45
C SER A 154 2.81 -0.97 12.39
N LEU A 155 3.93 -0.35 11.99
CA LEU A 155 4.63 0.65 12.80
C LEU A 155 3.74 1.86 13.11
N ILE A 156 2.87 2.24 12.17
CA ILE A 156 1.90 3.33 12.35
C ILE A 156 0.73 2.88 13.23
N GLY A 157 0.12 1.73 12.93
CA GLY A 157 -1.21 1.39 13.43
C GLY A 157 -1.26 0.48 14.65
N PHE A 158 -0.19 -0.26 14.97
CA PHE A 158 -0.25 -1.43 15.85
C PHE A 158 -0.90 -1.18 17.20
N ARG A 159 -0.64 -0.02 17.82
CA ARG A 159 -1.19 0.36 19.13
C ARG A 159 -2.73 0.44 19.12
N THR A 160 -3.31 0.85 17.99
CA THR A 160 -4.77 1.05 17.84
C THR A 160 -5.52 -0.23 17.45
N TRP A 161 -4.82 -1.30 17.07
CA TRP A 161 -5.44 -2.51 16.52
C TRP A 161 -6.22 -3.34 17.54
N THR A 162 -5.93 -3.18 18.83
CA THR A 162 -6.62 -3.90 19.91
C THR A 162 -7.60 -3.02 20.68
N GLN A 163 -7.63 -1.72 20.38
CA GLN A 163 -8.46 -0.73 21.07
C GLN A 163 -9.80 -0.56 20.36
N TRP A 164 -10.63 -1.61 20.37
CA TRP A 164 -11.87 -1.67 19.57
C TRP A 164 -12.88 -0.58 19.93
N SER A 165 -12.91 -0.18 21.21
CA SER A 165 -13.77 0.91 21.69
C SER A 165 -13.38 2.28 21.14
N GLN A 166 -12.17 2.43 20.60
CA GLN A 166 -11.68 3.67 20.00
C GLN A 166 -11.82 3.69 18.48
N TRP A 167 -12.40 2.65 17.88
CA TRP A 167 -12.59 2.60 16.43
C TRP A 167 -13.79 3.45 16.02
N PRO A 168 -13.61 4.45 15.14
CA PRO A 168 -14.71 5.25 14.63
C PRO A 168 -15.79 4.35 13.99
N GLY A 169 -17.02 4.40 14.50
CA GLY A 169 -18.13 3.53 14.08
C GLY A 169 -17.87 2.03 14.21
N TYR A 170 -16.98 1.60 15.12
CA TYR A 170 -16.50 0.21 15.25
C TYR A 170 -15.83 -0.35 13.97
N LEU A 171 -15.42 0.53 13.05
CA LEU A 171 -14.77 0.13 11.81
C LEU A 171 -13.26 -0.09 12.01
N PRO A 172 -12.71 -1.23 11.57
CA PRO A 172 -11.30 -1.53 11.78
C PRO A 172 -10.37 -0.48 11.15
N PRO A 173 -9.23 -0.15 11.78
CA PRO A 173 -8.23 0.73 11.21
C PRO A 173 -7.79 0.25 9.82
N ILE A 174 -7.68 1.17 8.85
CA ILE A 174 -7.14 0.83 7.51
C ILE A 174 -5.77 0.17 7.61
N THR A 175 -4.94 0.58 8.57
CA THR A 175 -3.62 -0.02 8.81
C THR A 175 -3.70 -1.51 9.15
N LEU A 176 -4.70 -1.94 9.94
CA LEU A 176 -4.93 -3.35 10.27
C LEU A 176 -5.38 -4.13 9.04
N ILE A 177 -6.36 -3.60 8.30
CA ILE A 177 -6.89 -4.25 7.09
C ILE A 177 -5.76 -4.43 6.07
N MET A 178 -4.99 -3.37 5.82
CA MET A 178 -3.89 -3.40 4.86
C MET A 178 -2.75 -4.29 5.32
N PHE A 179 -2.47 -4.37 6.62
CA PHE A 179 -1.50 -5.33 7.15
C PHE A 179 -1.90 -6.77 6.81
N ILE A 180 -3.14 -7.15 7.14
CA ILE A 180 -3.66 -8.51 6.87
C ILE A 180 -3.63 -8.82 5.38
N ILE A 181 -4.10 -7.89 4.54
CA ILE A 181 -4.12 -8.07 3.08
C ILE A 181 -2.70 -8.19 2.53
N ALA A 182 -1.77 -7.33 2.94
CA ALA A 182 -0.39 -7.35 2.46
C ALA A 182 0.30 -8.68 2.81
N ILE A 183 0.16 -9.16 4.04
CA ILE A 183 0.69 -10.46 4.47
C ILE A 183 0.01 -11.60 3.70
N GLY A 184 -1.31 -11.59 3.59
CA GLY A 184 -2.06 -12.62 2.84
C GLY A 184 -1.64 -12.73 1.38
N LEU A 185 -1.48 -11.59 0.70
CA LEU A 185 -1.02 -11.53 -0.69
C LEU A 185 0.45 -11.92 -0.84
N ALA A 186 1.31 -11.56 0.13
CA ALA A 186 2.71 -11.99 0.14
C ALA A 186 2.83 -13.52 0.27
N VAL A 187 2.04 -14.13 1.15
CA VAL A 187 1.96 -15.60 1.32
C VAL A 187 1.40 -16.27 0.07
N ALA A 188 0.31 -15.74 -0.51
CA ALA A 188 -0.27 -16.28 -1.73
C ALA A 188 0.72 -16.25 -2.91
N ASN A 189 1.45 -15.14 -3.06
CA ASN A 189 2.52 -15.00 -4.06
C ASN A 189 3.65 -16.01 -3.81
N HIS A 190 4.05 -16.24 -2.57
CA HIS A 190 5.04 -17.26 -2.23
C HIS A 190 4.59 -18.68 -2.60
N ARG A 191 3.35 -19.05 -2.24
CA ARG A 191 2.79 -20.38 -2.52
C ARG A 191 2.68 -20.65 -4.02
N LYS A 192 2.23 -19.67 -4.80
CA LYS A 192 2.14 -19.79 -6.26
C LYS A 192 3.46 -20.20 -6.89
N LYS A 193 4.58 -19.62 -6.45
CA LYS A 193 5.92 -19.94 -6.97
C LYS A 193 6.36 -21.39 -6.66
N ARG A 194 5.87 -21.97 -5.55
CA ARG A 194 6.19 -23.35 -5.15
C ARG A 194 5.28 -24.39 -5.82
N SER A 195 4.25 -23.97 -6.57
CA SER A 195 3.36 -24.91 -7.25
C SER A 195 4.10 -25.61 -8.40
N PRO A 196 3.98 -26.95 -8.55
CA PRO A 196 4.64 -27.71 -9.62
C PRO A 196 4.33 -27.17 -11.03
N ARG A 197 3.15 -26.58 -11.22
CA ARG A 197 2.73 -25.98 -12.51
C ARG A 197 3.57 -24.78 -12.95
N SER A 198 4.35 -24.13 -12.08
CA SER A 198 5.20 -23.00 -12.45
C SER A 198 6.69 -23.36 -12.65
N GLN A 199 7.07 -24.62 -12.44
CA GLN A 199 8.44 -25.11 -12.67
C GLN A 199 8.60 -25.90 -13.98
N GLY A 200 7.52 -26.05 -14.75
CA GLY A 200 7.58 -26.57 -16.12
C GLY A 200 7.81 -25.44 -17.12
N HIS A 201 9.04 -24.96 -17.20
CA HIS A 201 9.59 -24.24 -18.35
C HIS A 201 11.00 -24.75 -18.60
#